data_AF-A0A9D1UNJ3-F1
#
_entry.id   AF-A0A9D1UNJ3-F1
#
_cell.length_a   1.000
_cell.length_b   1.000
_cell.length_c   1.000
_cell.angle_alpha   90.00
_cell.angle_beta   90.00
_cell.angle_gamma   90.00
#
_symmetry.space_group_name_H-M   'P 1'
#
loop_
_entity.id
_entity.type
_entity.pdbx_description
1 polymer ?
#
loop_
_entity_poly.entity_id
_entity_poly.type
_entity_poly.pdbx_seq_one_letter_code
_entity_poly.pdbx_strand_id
1 'polypeptide(L)'
;MDTIPLCLPLVLDGATGSELLRRGMPAGVCTEQWVLEHPETLLELQRAYVEAGAQVLLAPTFGANALRLKAHGLADAVADYNRRLVALTRQAAGPSVLVAGDLAPTGKRILPFGHVSFERLVEVYTQQAAALEEAGVDLYVIETMVSMAEARAAVLAVRSVSQKPVLVTFTCDDDGRTPYGTDVLAALIVMQGMGVSAFGINCSEGPAVVAQQLERLTPYASIPLIAKPSAGLPDAQGAYPCSAADFVAAVPAMAQAGVRLFGGCCGAGPDVIASLRQAVGQVDFSSFTPPEHDPDVIPCASETEARFITPDVDVGETIECTPDLLEDILEAEEDCPQGALKIAILEEDDLALFAENQYAVKDALCLWSDVPELLEGALRVYQGRAFWDGTGELEEDFLASMREKYGLVLL
;
A
#
# COMPACT_ATOMS: atom_id res chain seq x y z
N MET A 1 3.85 8.49 20.68
CA MET A 1 3.01 8.13 19.52
C MET A 1 1.96 7.15 20.02
N ASP A 2 0.82 7.65 20.50
CA ASP A 2 -0.29 6.80 20.90
C ASP A 2 -1.17 6.58 19.66
N THR A 3 -0.66 5.77 18.73
CA THR A 3 -1.46 5.21 17.63
C THR A 3 -2.54 4.34 18.24
N ILE A 4 -3.77 4.39 17.73
CA ILE A 4 -4.85 3.48 18.14
C ILE A 4 -4.27 2.05 18.04
N PRO A 5 -4.03 1.34 19.15
CA PRO A 5 -3.52 0.00 19.07
C PRO A 5 -4.65 -0.86 18.52
N LEU A 6 -4.57 -1.22 17.24
CA LEU A 6 -5.49 -2.17 16.64
C LEU A 6 -5.41 -3.45 17.48
N CYS A 7 -6.53 -3.85 18.09
CA CYS A 7 -6.59 -5.07 18.88
C CYS A 7 -6.61 -6.27 17.93
N LEU A 8 -5.43 -6.71 17.54
CA LEU A 8 -5.24 -7.83 16.60
C LEU A 8 -5.53 -9.19 17.29
N PRO A 9 -6.01 -10.19 16.54
CA PRO A 9 -6.35 -10.15 15.11
C PRO A 9 -7.67 -9.40 14.82
N LEU A 10 -7.80 -8.85 13.61
CA LEU A 10 -9.00 -8.16 13.15
C LEU A 10 -9.58 -8.83 11.90
N VAL A 11 -10.91 -8.81 11.80
CA VAL A 11 -11.64 -9.16 10.58
C VAL A 11 -12.15 -7.88 9.92
N LEU A 12 -11.65 -7.58 8.74
CA LEU A 12 -12.12 -6.54 7.83
C LEU A 12 -13.35 -7.06 7.06
N ASP A 13 -14.09 -6.17 6.43
CA ASP A 13 -15.21 -6.52 5.56
C ASP A 13 -14.80 -7.24 4.26
N GLY A 14 -15.81 -7.54 3.44
CA GLY A 14 -15.68 -8.18 2.14
C GLY A 14 -15.83 -7.21 0.96
N ALA A 15 -16.26 -7.75 -0.18
CA ALA A 15 -16.43 -7.00 -1.41
C ALA A 15 -17.55 -5.93 -1.32
N THR A 16 -17.23 -4.67 -1.61
CA THR A 16 -18.29 -3.69 -1.92
C THR A 16 -18.71 -3.78 -3.38
N GLY A 17 -17.78 -3.58 -4.32
CA GLY A 17 -18.11 -3.46 -5.75
C GLY A 17 -18.90 -4.63 -6.34
N SER A 18 -18.42 -5.87 -6.16
CA SER A 18 -19.11 -7.05 -6.70
C SER A 18 -20.46 -7.32 -6.02
N GLU A 19 -20.61 -6.98 -4.74
CA GLU A 19 -21.88 -7.10 -4.02
C GLU A 19 -22.91 -6.07 -4.49
N LEU A 20 -22.48 -4.85 -4.82
CA LEU A 20 -23.34 -3.84 -5.42
C LEU A 20 -23.79 -4.22 -6.83
N LEU A 21 -22.91 -4.80 -7.66
CA LEU A 21 -23.28 -5.34 -8.96
C LEU A 21 -24.37 -6.42 -8.84
N ARG A 22 -24.22 -7.36 -7.89
CA ARG A 22 -25.25 -8.38 -7.58
C ARG A 22 -26.57 -7.77 -7.12
N ARG A 23 -26.54 -6.58 -6.51
CA ARG A 23 -27.70 -5.82 -6.03
C ARG A 23 -28.25 -4.83 -7.07
N GLY A 24 -27.82 -4.94 -8.33
CA GLY A 24 -28.41 -4.19 -9.44
C GLY A 24 -27.67 -2.92 -9.82
N MET A 25 -26.49 -2.64 -9.26
CA MET A 25 -25.62 -1.59 -9.79
C MET A 25 -25.20 -1.93 -11.23
N PRO A 26 -25.43 -1.06 -12.22
CA PRO A 26 -24.99 -1.33 -13.59
C PRO A 26 -23.46 -1.33 -13.71
N ALA A 27 -22.90 -2.18 -14.57
CA ALA A 27 -21.46 -2.19 -14.81
C ALA A 27 -20.98 -0.88 -15.47
N GLY A 28 -19.81 -0.39 -15.03
CA GLY A 28 -19.15 0.79 -15.62
C GLY A 28 -19.66 2.15 -15.14
N VAL A 29 -20.64 2.20 -14.24
CA VAL A 29 -21.07 3.44 -13.59
C VAL A 29 -20.06 3.87 -12.51
N CYS A 30 -20.14 5.12 -12.07
CA CYS A 30 -19.41 5.58 -10.88
C CYS A 30 -20.05 4.95 -9.63
N THR A 31 -19.35 4.02 -9.01
CA THR A 31 -19.80 3.33 -7.79
C THR A 31 -20.15 4.32 -6.69
N GLU A 32 -19.30 5.31 -6.48
CA GLU A 32 -19.46 6.34 -5.45
C GLU A 32 -20.76 7.13 -5.65
N GLN A 33 -21.05 7.55 -6.88
CA GLN A 33 -22.29 8.25 -7.21
C GLN A 33 -23.49 7.32 -7.03
N TRP A 34 -23.41 6.09 -7.55
CA TRP A 34 -24.52 5.15 -7.48
C TRP A 34 -24.90 4.82 -6.04
N VAL A 35 -23.91 4.66 -5.16
CA VAL A 35 -24.12 4.47 -3.71
C VAL A 35 -24.86 5.65 -3.08
N LEU A 36 -24.51 6.89 -3.43
CA LEU A 36 -25.19 8.07 -2.90
C LEU A 36 -26.63 8.22 -3.41
N GLU A 37 -26.92 7.70 -4.60
CA GLU A 37 -28.28 7.63 -5.18
C GLU A 37 -29.09 6.46 -4.61
N HIS A 38 -28.43 5.41 -4.11
CA HIS A 38 -29.05 4.18 -3.58
C HIS A 38 -28.48 3.81 -2.18
N PRO A 39 -28.57 4.72 -1.18
CA PRO A 39 -27.86 4.56 0.09
C PRO A 39 -28.30 3.33 0.89
N GLU A 40 -29.58 2.95 0.81
CA GLU A 40 -30.09 1.77 1.53
C GLU A 40 -29.39 0.48 1.10
N THR A 41 -29.01 0.34 -0.19
CA THR A 41 -28.28 -0.84 -0.68
C THR A 41 -26.94 -1.00 0.02
N LEU A 42 -26.20 0.09 0.22
CA LEU A 42 -24.93 0.07 0.96
C LEU A 42 -25.18 -0.21 2.44
N LEU A 43 -26.16 0.48 3.05
CA LEU A 43 -26.46 0.31 4.47
C LEU A 43 -26.84 -1.13 4.81
N GLU A 44 -27.67 -1.77 3.99
CA GLU A 44 -28.02 -3.19 4.12
C GLU A 44 -26.80 -4.09 3.99
N LEU A 45 -25.95 -3.86 2.98
CA LEU A 45 -24.73 -4.64 2.76
C LEU A 45 -23.76 -4.52 3.95
N GLN A 46 -23.45 -3.30 4.37
CA GLN A 46 -22.50 -3.06 5.44
C GLN A 46 -23.03 -3.54 6.80
N ARG A 47 -24.33 -3.42 7.08
CA ARG A 47 -24.95 -4.04 8.26
C ARG A 47 -24.81 -5.57 8.22
N ALA A 48 -25.00 -6.19 7.06
CA ALA A 48 -24.78 -7.63 6.92
C ALA A 48 -23.32 -8.03 7.18
N TYR A 49 -22.33 -7.19 6.79
CA TYR A 49 -20.93 -7.41 7.18
C TYR A 49 -20.69 -7.28 8.68
N VAL A 50 -21.32 -6.31 9.35
CA VAL A 50 -21.25 -6.17 10.81
C VAL A 50 -21.87 -7.40 11.50
N GLU A 51 -23.04 -7.86 11.04
CA GLU A 51 -23.69 -9.07 11.55
C GLU A 51 -22.85 -10.34 11.32
N ALA A 52 -22.12 -10.40 10.20
CA ALA A 52 -21.14 -11.45 9.91
C ALA A 52 -19.89 -11.37 10.79
N GLY A 53 -19.72 -10.29 11.57
CA GLY A 53 -18.62 -10.13 12.52
C GLY A 53 -17.41 -9.36 11.98
N ALA A 54 -17.59 -8.57 10.92
CA ALA A 54 -16.59 -7.57 10.52
C ALA A 54 -16.38 -6.55 11.66
N GLN A 55 -15.12 -6.28 11.97
CA GLN A 55 -14.67 -5.34 12.99
C GLN A 55 -14.21 -4.00 12.38
N VAL A 56 -13.99 -3.98 11.06
CA VAL A 56 -13.70 -2.78 10.28
C VAL A 56 -14.51 -2.82 9.00
N LEU A 57 -15.20 -1.72 8.69
CA LEU A 57 -15.84 -1.48 7.39
C LEU A 57 -15.01 -0.49 6.59
N LEU A 58 -14.79 -0.76 5.32
CA LEU A 58 -14.21 0.17 4.36
C LEU A 58 -15.34 1.06 3.83
N ALA A 59 -15.18 2.37 3.96
CA ALA A 59 -16.08 3.31 3.29
C ALA A 59 -15.97 3.09 1.77
N PRO A 60 -17.07 3.21 1.00
CA PRO A 60 -17.05 2.98 -0.45
C PRO A 60 -16.42 4.16 -1.21
N THR A 61 -15.18 4.51 -0.86
CA THR A 61 -14.42 5.67 -1.33
C THR A 61 -13.26 5.30 -2.26
N PHE A 62 -13.14 4.03 -2.66
CA PHE A 62 -12.12 3.48 -3.57
C PHE A 62 -11.72 4.43 -4.71
N GLY A 63 -12.71 4.90 -5.49
CA GLY A 63 -12.52 5.80 -6.63
C GLY A 63 -12.83 7.28 -6.33
N ALA A 64 -13.00 7.68 -5.07
CA ALA A 64 -13.41 9.03 -4.68
C ALA A 64 -12.27 10.06 -4.71
N ASN A 65 -11.34 9.97 -5.66
CA ASN A 65 -10.29 10.96 -5.89
C ASN A 65 -10.54 11.78 -7.16
N ALA A 66 -9.88 12.93 -7.28
CA ALA A 66 -10.12 13.88 -8.36
C ALA A 66 -9.92 13.27 -9.76
N LEU A 67 -8.95 12.38 -9.94
CA LEU A 67 -8.64 11.79 -11.24
C LEU A 67 -9.67 10.76 -11.68
N ARG A 68 -10.14 9.92 -10.74
CA ARG A 68 -11.18 8.92 -10.98
C ARG A 68 -12.55 9.58 -11.15
N LEU A 69 -12.92 10.51 -10.28
CA LEU A 69 -14.18 11.25 -10.37
C LEU A 69 -14.25 12.14 -11.63
N LYS A 70 -13.12 12.65 -12.12
CA LYS A 70 -13.07 13.41 -13.39
C LYS A 70 -13.61 12.62 -14.58
N ALA A 71 -13.40 11.29 -14.63
CA ALA A 71 -13.94 10.44 -15.70
C ALA A 71 -15.48 10.45 -15.76
N HIS A 72 -16.13 10.87 -14.69
CA HIS A 72 -17.58 10.97 -14.55
C HIS A 72 -18.08 12.43 -14.45
N GLY A 73 -17.21 13.42 -14.68
CA GLY A 73 -17.58 14.84 -14.58
C GLY A 73 -17.70 15.36 -13.14
N LEU A 74 -17.08 14.68 -12.17
CA LEU A 74 -17.22 14.92 -10.72
C LEU A 74 -15.92 15.36 -10.04
N ALA A 75 -14.96 15.90 -10.79
CA ALA A 75 -13.63 16.24 -10.28
C ALA A 75 -13.65 17.20 -9.06
N ASP A 76 -14.61 18.12 -9.02
CA ASP A 76 -14.74 19.12 -7.94
C ASP A 76 -15.52 18.61 -6.73
N ALA A 77 -16.03 17.37 -6.77
CA ALA A 77 -16.91 16.80 -5.76
C ALA A 77 -16.18 15.88 -4.75
N VAL A 78 -14.84 15.80 -4.80
CA VAL A 78 -14.02 14.92 -3.94
C VAL A 78 -14.39 15.03 -2.46
N ALA A 79 -14.40 16.24 -1.92
CA ALA A 79 -14.67 16.44 -0.50
C ALA A 79 -16.12 16.09 -0.11
N ASP A 80 -17.09 16.43 -0.96
CA ASP A 80 -18.51 16.11 -0.71
C ASP A 80 -18.75 14.60 -0.72
N TYR A 81 -18.22 13.90 -1.74
CA TYR A 81 -18.41 12.47 -1.92
C TYR A 81 -17.79 11.68 -0.78
N ASN A 82 -16.51 11.91 -0.46
CA ASN A 82 -15.87 11.20 0.66
C ASN A 82 -16.63 11.40 1.97
N ARG A 83 -17.03 12.64 2.30
CA ARG A 83 -17.78 12.92 3.53
C ARG A 83 -19.11 12.18 3.60
N ARG A 84 -19.89 12.20 2.52
CA ARG A 84 -21.22 11.57 2.47
C ARG A 84 -21.13 10.04 2.48
N LEU A 85 -20.15 9.47 1.78
CA LEU A 85 -19.92 8.03 1.74
C LEU A 85 -19.46 7.50 3.12
N VAL A 86 -18.53 8.19 3.77
CA VAL A 86 -18.10 7.87 5.15
C VAL A 86 -19.27 7.99 6.12
N ALA A 87 -20.14 8.99 5.97
CA ALA A 87 -21.33 9.14 6.83
C ALA A 87 -22.28 7.95 6.73
N LEU A 88 -22.51 7.41 5.52
CA LEU A 88 -23.30 6.19 5.33
C LEU A 88 -22.64 4.99 6.02
N THR A 89 -21.32 4.81 5.84
CA THR A 89 -20.60 3.72 6.50
C THR A 89 -20.59 3.84 8.01
N ARG A 90 -20.47 5.05 8.56
CA ARG A 90 -20.61 5.30 10.01
C ARG A 90 -22.00 4.94 10.52
N GLN A 91 -23.05 5.21 9.74
CA GLN A 91 -24.43 4.81 10.08
C GLN A 91 -24.59 3.28 10.11
N ALA A 92 -23.95 2.55 9.20
CA ALA A 92 -23.99 1.08 9.18
C ALA A 92 -23.12 0.44 10.28
N ALA A 93 -21.93 1.01 10.54
CA ALA A 93 -20.97 0.52 11.52
C ALA A 93 -21.51 0.53 12.97
N GLY A 94 -22.28 1.57 13.31
CA GLY A 94 -22.63 1.83 14.71
C GLY A 94 -21.40 2.17 15.57
N PRO A 95 -21.49 2.04 16.90
CA PRO A 95 -20.42 2.49 17.81
C PRO A 95 -19.28 1.49 17.99
N SER A 96 -19.45 0.24 17.55
CA SER A 96 -18.56 -0.88 17.92
C SER A 96 -17.64 -1.36 16.79
N VAL A 97 -17.78 -0.79 15.59
CA VAL A 97 -17.05 -1.20 14.38
C VAL A 97 -16.30 0.00 13.84
N LEU A 98 -15.02 -0.20 13.50
CA LEU A 98 -14.17 0.85 12.95
C LEU A 98 -14.57 1.15 11.50
N VAL A 99 -14.41 2.41 11.09
CA VAL A 99 -14.63 2.86 9.71
C VAL A 99 -13.30 3.26 9.11
N ALA A 100 -12.88 2.58 8.05
CA ALA A 100 -11.69 2.88 7.29
C ALA A 100 -12.02 3.80 6.11
N GLY A 101 -11.20 4.83 5.90
CA GLY A 101 -11.16 5.57 4.65
C GLY A 101 -10.41 4.76 3.61
N ASP A 102 -11.08 4.41 2.52
CA ASP A 102 -10.53 3.57 1.47
C ASP A 102 -9.99 4.42 0.31
N LEU A 103 -8.71 4.23 -0.03
CA LEU A 103 -8.01 4.90 -1.11
C LEU A 103 -7.39 3.84 -2.03
N ALA A 104 -7.59 3.99 -3.33
CA ALA A 104 -7.10 3.03 -4.31
C ALA A 104 -6.40 3.72 -5.49
N PRO A 105 -5.73 2.97 -6.38
CA PRO A 105 -5.04 3.53 -7.53
C PRO A 105 -5.88 4.51 -8.35
N THR A 106 -5.27 5.62 -8.70
CA THR A 106 -5.79 6.59 -9.67
C THR A 106 -5.81 6.00 -11.09
N GLY A 107 -5.00 4.95 -11.33
CA GLY A 107 -4.79 4.34 -12.64
C GLY A 107 -3.88 5.17 -13.55
N LYS A 108 -3.06 6.05 -12.96
CA LYS A 108 -2.09 6.88 -13.66
C LYS A 108 -0.68 6.43 -13.35
N ARG A 109 0.17 6.45 -14.38
CA ARG A 109 1.61 6.26 -14.23
C ARG A 109 2.31 7.60 -14.11
N ILE A 110 3.39 7.63 -13.34
CA ILE A 110 4.30 8.77 -13.28
C ILE A 110 5.20 8.82 -14.52
N LEU A 111 5.82 9.98 -14.77
CA LEU A 111 6.92 10.10 -15.74
C LEU A 111 8.07 9.14 -15.37
N PRO A 112 8.83 8.62 -16.36
CA PRO A 112 8.69 8.85 -17.80
C PRO A 112 7.66 7.94 -18.49
N PHE A 113 7.10 6.93 -17.79
CA PHE A 113 6.17 5.95 -18.37
C PHE A 113 4.70 6.42 -18.45
N GLY A 114 4.43 7.62 -17.98
CA GLY A 114 3.10 8.21 -17.87
C GLY A 114 3.08 9.69 -18.21
N HIS A 115 2.14 10.42 -17.61
CA HIS A 115 1.88 11.84 -17.93
C HIS A 115 1.53 12.66 -16.69
N VAL A 116 1.83 12.11 -15.51
CA VAL A 116 1.53 12.71 -14.21
C VAL A 116 2.85 12.78 -13.43
N SER A 117 3.10 13.85 -12.69
CA SER A 117 4.25 13.92 -11.79
C SER A 117 3.93 13.19 -10.48
N PHE A 118 4.96 12.76 -9.74
CA PHE A 118 4.78 12.21 -8.40
C PHE A 118 4.04 13.19 -7.48
N GLU A 119 4.42 14.48 -7.51
CA GLU A 119 3.75 15.53 -6.75
C GLU A 119 2.26 15.64 -7.08
N ARG A 120 1.88 15.49 -8.34
CA ARG A 120 0.47 15.51 -8.72
C ARG A 120 -0.31 14.33 -8.15
N LEU A 121 0.32 13.15 -8.00
CA LEU A 121 -0.30 12.04 -7.28
C LEU A 121 -0.47 12.38 -5.79
N VAL A 122 0.57 12.93 -5.15
CA VAL A 122 0.51 13.34 -3.74
C VAL A 122 -0.62 14.36 -3.53
N GLU A 123 -0.76 15.36 -4.38
CA GLU A 123 -1.86 16.34 -4.32
C GLU A 123 -3.24 15.67 -4.39
N VAL A 124 -3.43 14.75 -5.34
CA VAL A 124 -4.71 14.05 -5.55
C VAL A 124 -5.08 13.20 -4.33
N TYR A 125 -4.11 12.45 -3.79
CA TYR A 125 -4.34 11.67 -2.57
C TYR A 125 -4.52 12.57 -1.34
N THR A 126 -3.82 13.71 -1.25
CA THR A 126 -3.94 14.64 -0.12
C THR A 126 -5.33 15.24 -0.07
N GLN A 127 -5.90 15.61 -1.22
CA GLN A 127 -7.28 16.10 -1.30
C GLN A 127 -8.29 15.07 -0.79
N GLN A 128 -8.12 13.79 -1.16
CA GLN A 128 -8.98 12.71 -0.69
C GLN A 128 -8.77 12.44 0.81
N ALA A 129 -7.52 12.30 1.24
CA ALA A 129 -7.15 12.00 2.63
C ALA A 129 -7.63 13.09 3.60
N ALA A 130 -7.54 14.37 3.22
CA ALA A 130 -8.07 15.49 4.00
C ALA A 130 -9.59 15.38 4.18
N ALA A 131 -10.33 15.05 3.11
CA ALA A 131 -11.78 14.88 3.20
C ALA A 131 -12.17 13.68 4.08
N LEU A 132 -11.40 12.58 4.03
CA LEU A 132 -11.59 11.42 4.89
C LEU A 132 -11.26 11.73 6.36
N GLU A 133 -10.20 12.50 6.63
CA GLU A 133 -9.84 12.95 7.98
C GLU A 133 -10.97 13.81 8.57
N GLU A 134 -11.45 14.81 7.82
CA GLU A 134 -12.59 15.66 8.22
C GLU A 134 -13.87 14.86 8.47
N ALA A 135 -14.10 13.80 7.68
CA ALA A 135 -15.23 12.90 7.86
C ALA A 135 -15.08 11.98 9.10
N GLY A 136 -13.92 11.98 9.73
CA GLY A 136 -13.66 11.29 10.99
C GLY A 136 -13.53 9.78 10.83
N VAL A 137 -12.84 9.30 9.79
CA VAL A 137 -12.46 7.87 9.70
C VAL A 137 -11.53 7.46 10.84
N ASP A 138 -11.56 6.19 11.24
CA ASP A 138 -10.76 5.67 12.37
C ASP A 138 -9.36 5.22 11.93
N LEU A 139 -9.22 4.83 10.66
CA LEU A 139 -7.98 4.41 10.03
C LEU A 139 -8.06 4.61 8.50
N TYR A 140 -6.93 4.40 7.82
CA TYR A 140 -6.84 4.45 6.37
C TYR A 140 -6.46 3.09 5.81
N VAL A 141 -7.09 2.73 4.70
CA VAL A 141 -6.74 1.56 3.90
C VAL A 141 -6.38 2.07 2.51
N ILE A 142 -5.12 1.89 2.15
CA ILE A 142 -4.59 2.17 0.82
C ILE A 142 -4.55 0.82 0.09
N GLU A 143 -5.64 0.47 -0.62
CA GLU A 143 -5.81 -0.89 -1.15
C GLU A 143 -5.60 -1.02 -2.66
N THR A 144 -5.33 -2.25 -3.07
CA THR A 144 -5.19 -2.67 -4.47
C THR A 144 -4.09 -1.92 -5.21
N MET A 145 -3.02 -1.54 -4.50
CA MET A 145 -1.91 -0.85 -5.13
C MET A 145 -1.23 -1.75 -6.17
N VAL A 146 -0.98 -1.16 -7.34
CA VAL A 146 -0.31 -1.79 -8.49
C VAL A 146 1.00 -1.11 -8.85
N SER A 147 1.32 -0.01 -8.17
CA SER A 147 2.48 0.84 -8.40
C SER A 147 3.03 1.29 -7.05
N MET A 148 4.34 1.20 -6.91
CA MET A 148 5.04 1.73 -5.75
C MET A 148 4.86 3.25 -5.61
N ALA A 149 4.89 3.98 -6.73
CA ALA A 149 4.70 5.43 -6.74
C ALA A 149 3.33 5.87 -6.23
N GLU A 150 2.26 5.18 -6.63
CA GLU A 150 0.93 5.49 -6.11
C GLU A 150 0.82 5.17 -4.61
N ALA A 151 1.40 4.05 -4.17
CA ALA A 151 1.41 3.67 -2.76
C ALA A 151 2.15 4.69 -1.89
N ARG A 152 3.38 5.08 -2.29
CA ARG A 152 4.17 6.10 -1.59
C ARG A 152 3.44 7.44 -1.56
N ALA A 153 2.89 7.88 -2.69
CA ALA A 153 2.15 9.14 -2.77
C ALA A 153 0.94 9.15 -1.82
N ALA A 154 0.20 8.05 -1.75
CA ALA A 154 -0.94 7.90 -0.85
C ALA A 154 -0.52 7.89 0.64
N VAL A 155 0.57 7.19 0.99
CA VAL A 155 1.10 7.18 2.37
C VAL A 155 1.54 8.59 2.79
N LEU A 156 2.34 9.27 1.96
CA LEU A 156 2.77 10.65 2.23
C LEU A 156 1.59 11.61 2.37
N ALA A 157 0.58 11.47 1.49
CA ALA A 157 -0.64 12.26 1.55
C ALA A 157 -1.39 12.06 2.87
N VAL A 158 -1.63 10.81 3.28
CA VAL A 158 -2.31 10.53 4.55
C VAL A 158 -1.50 11.05 5.75
N ARG A 159 -0.18 10.83 5.76
CA ARG A 159 0.71 11.30 6.84
C ARG A 159 0.78 12.82 6.94
N SER A 160 0.53 13.54 5.85
CA SER A 160 0.48 15.01 5.85
C SER A 160 -0.76 15.59 6.55
N VAL A 161 -1.83 14.79 6.70
CA VAL A 161 -3.10 15.23 7.29
C VAL A 161 -3.48 14.47 8.56
N SER A 162 -2.89 13.30 8.81
CA SER A 162 -3.32 12.41 9.90
C SER A 162 -2.19 11.55 10.47
N GLN A 163 -2.30 11.24 11.76
CA GLN A 163 -1.43 10.30 12.49
C GLN A 163 -2.11 8.95 12.76
N LYS A 164 -3.32 8.74 12.19
CA LYS A 164 -4.07 7.47 12.37
C LYS A 164 -3.37 6.29 11.68
N PRO A 165 -3.72 5.05 12.05
CA PRO A 165 -3.17 3.86 11.41
C PRO A 165 -3.39 3.86 9.90
N VAL A 166 -2.37 3.43 9.15
CA VAL A 166 -2.40 3.29 7.68
C VAL A 166 -2.11 1.84 7.35
N LEU A 167 -3.05 1.20 6.68
CA LEU A 167 -2.92 -0.15 6.15
C LEU A 167 -2.66 -0.03 4.66
N VAL A 168 -1.70 -0.80 4.12
CA VAL A 168 -1.41 -0.81 2.68
C VAL A 168 -1.56 -2.22 2.14
N THR A 169 -2.27 -2.39 1.04
CA THR A 169 -2.30 -3.67 0.32
C THR A 169 -2.00 -3.49 -1.16
N PHE A 170 -1.28 -4.46 -1.70
CA PHE A 170 -1.01 -4.60 -3.13
C PHE A 170 -1.81 -5.77 -3.70
N THR A 171 -2.00 -5.77 -5.03
CA THR A 171 -2.46 -6.95 -5.77
C THR A 171 -1.33 -7.46 -6.64
N CYS A 172 -1.19 -8.79 -6.72
CA CYS A 172 -0.16 -9.45 -7.53
C CYS A 172 -0.66 -10.75 -8.16
N ASP A 173 0.11 -11.24 -9.13
CA ASP A 173 -0.02 -12.59 -9.68
C ASP A 173 0.62 -13.65 -8.74
N ASP A 174 0.70 -14.89 -9.22
CA ASP A 174 1.29 -16.04 -8.53
C ASP A 174 2.83 -15.98 -8.44
N ASP A 175 3.48 -15.19 -9.28
CA ASP A 175 4.90 -14.85 -9.17
C ASP A 175 5.17 -13.72 -8.16
N GLY A 176 4.12 -13.15 -7.56
CA GLY A 176 4.23 -12.06 -6.58
C GLY A 176 4.51 -10.71 -7.21
N ARG A 177 4.22 -10.54 -8.50
CA ARG A 177 4.42 -9.30 -9.25
C ARG A 177 3.11 -8.55 -9.43
N THR A 178 3.16 -7.25 -9.20
CA THR A 178 2.06 -6.35 -9.55
C THR A 178 1.94 -6.24 -11.08
N PRO A 179 0.80 -5.78 -11.61
CA PRO A 179 0.66 -5.50 -13.04
C PRO A 179 1.70 -4.53 -13.62
N TYR A 180 2.39 -3.73 -12.79
CA TYR A 180 3.46 -2.82 -13.23
C TYR A 180 4.86 -3.37 -12.96
N GLY A 181 4.99 -4.62 -12.51
CA GLY A 181 6.26 -5.32 -12.36
C GLY A 181 6.91 -5.21 -10.99
N THR A 182 6.37 -4.41 -10.06
CA THR A 182 6.86 -4.35 -8.67
C THR A 182 6.67 -5.70 -7.99
N ASP A 183 7.74 -6.25 -7.41
CA ASP A 183 7.66 -7.37 -6.46
C ASP A 183 6.99 -6.90 -5.16
N VAL A 184 5.99 -7.64 -4.67
CA VAL A 184 5.36 -7.35 -3.37
C VAL A 184 6.33 -7.42 -2.19
N LEU A 185 7.49 -8.08 -2.33
CA LEU A 185 8.56 -8.01 -1.33
C LEU A 185 9.23 -6.64 -1.29
N ALA A 186 9.51 -6.03 -2.45
CA ALA A 186 9.98 -4.65 -2.53
C ALA A 186 8.96 -3.70 -1.90
N ALA A 187 7.67 -3.89 -2.24
CA ALA A 187 6.57 -3.12 -1.66
C ALA A 187 6.50 -3.21 -0.13
N LEU A 188 6.63 -4.42 0.44
CA LEU A 188 6.69 -4.60 1.89
C LEU A 188 7.83 -3.79 2.51
N ILE A 189 9.05 -3.92 1.97
CA ILE A 189 10.25 -3.27 2.49
C ILE A 189 10.09 -1.74 2.49
N VAL A 190 9.59 -1.17 1.40
CA VAL A 190 9.37 0.28 1.29
C VAL A 190 8.27 0.73 2.24
N MET A 191 7.09 0.11 2.20
CA MET A 191 5.93 0.55 2.97
C MET A 191 6.16 0.42 4.48
N GLN A 192 6.78 -0.68 4.94
CA GLN A 192 7.10 -0.82 6.37
C GLN A 192 8.16 0.20 6.81
N GLY A 193 9.12 0.52 5.94
CA GLY A 193 10.10 1.59 6.18
C GLY A 193 9.45 2.95 6.37
N MET A 194 8.37 3.24 5.64
CA MET A 194 7.57 4.46 5.77
C MET A 194 6.57 4.46 6.95
N GLY A 195 6.67 3.47 7.86
CA GLY A 195 5.88 3.44 9.09
C GLY A 195 4.38 3.17 8.88
N VAL A 196 4.02 2.37 7.87
CA VAL A 196 2.64 1.85 7.77
C VAL A 196 2.37 0.87 8.91
N SER A 197 1.11 0.79 9.34
CA SER A 197 0.72 0.00 10.51
C SER A 197 0.52 -1.49 10.19
N ALA A 198 0.25 -1.83 8.93
CA ALA A 198 0.21 -3.19 8.42
C ALA A 198 0.36 -3.19 6.90
N PHE A 199 0.86 -4.30 6.36
CA PHE A 199 1.04 -4.51 4.93
C PHE A 199 0.38 -5.80 4.49
N GLY A 200 -0.12 -5.91 3.26
CA GLY A 200 -0.46 -7.23 2.75
C GLY A 200 -0.96 -7.26 1.33
N ILE A 201 -1.71 -8.31 1.04
CA ILE A 201 -2.17 -8.60 -0.32
C ILE A 201 -3.69 -8.68 -0.30
N ASN A 202 -4.30 -7.97 -1.24
CA ASN A 202 -5.73 -8.06 -1.52
C ASN A 202 -5.96 -8.40 -2.99
N CYS A 203 -7.17 -8.86 -3.28
CA CYS A 203 -7.53 -9.36 -4.61
C CYS A 203 -6.73 -10.62 -4.97
N SER A 204 -6.02 -10.63 -6.11
CA SER A 204 -5.33 -11.81 -6.66
C SER A 204 -6.26 -12.98 -7.03
N GLU A 205 -5.68 -14.06 -7.56
CA GLU A 205 -6.42 -15.22 -8.09
C GLU A 205 -7.16 -16.05 -7.05
N GLY A 206 -6.89 -15.81 -5.76
CA GLY A 206 -7.63 -16.43 -4.66
C GLY A 206 -6.81 -16.63 -3.39
N PRO A 207 -7.39 -17.28 -2.38
CA PRO A 207 -6.78 -17.42 -1.05
C PRO A 207 -5.46 -18.20 -1.05
N ALA A 208 -5.30 -19.21 -1.90
CA ALA A 208 -4.08 -20.01 -1.97
C ALA A 208 -2.86 -19.18 -2.44
N VAL A 209 -3.03 -18.39 -3.50
CA VAL A 209 -1.97 -17.51 -4.02
C VAL A 209 -1.61 -16.46 -2.98
N VAL A 210 -2.60 -15.83 -2.35
CA VAL A 210 -2.35 -14.85 -1.28
C VAL A 210 -1.60 -15.48 -0.10
N ALA A 211 -1.97 -16.69 0.33
CA ALA A 211 -1.27 -17.39 1.41
C ALA A 211 0.20 -17.68 1.05
N GLN A 212 0.46 -18.19 -0.16
CA GLN A 212 1.81 -18.48 -0.64
C GLN A 212 2.68 -17.21 -0.66
N GLN A 213 2.14 -16.10 -1.17
CA GLN A 213 2.89 -14.85 -1.23
C GLN A 213 3.15 -14.27 0.16
N LEU A 214 2.18 -14.32 1.09
CA LEU A 214 2.38 -13.85 2.46
C LEU A 214 3.39 -14.72 3.23
N GLU A 215 3.45 -16.02 2.97
CA GLU A 215 4.50 -16.90 3.50
C GLU A 215 5.89 -16.46 2.99
N ARG A 216 6.03 -16.14 1.70
CA ARG A 216 7.28 -15.60 1.11
C ARG A 216 7.70 -14.28 1.77
N LEU A 217 6.74 -13.44 2.15
CA LEU A 217 6.98 -12.15 2.80
C LEU A 217 7.32 -12.24 4.28
N THR A 218 6.88 -13.32 4.95
CA THR A 218 6.98 -13.48 6.41
C THR A 218 8.40 -13.21 6.95
N PRO A 219 9.50 -13.73 6.37
CA PRO A 219 10.85 -13.54 6.92
C PRO A 219 11.33 -12.09 6.97
N TYR A 220 10.69 -11.18 6.21
CA TYR A 220 11.10 -9.78 6.07
C TYR A 220 10.13 -8.80 6.73
N ALA A 221 8.97 -9.30 7.17
CA ALA A 221 7.91 -8.49 7.74
C ALA A 221 8.20 -8.16 9.21
N SER A 222 8.32 -6.88 9.52
CA SER A 222 8.42 -6.37 10.90
C SER A 222 7.11 -5.78 11.43
N ILE A 223 6.06 -5.79 10.59
CA ILE A 223 4.72 -5.30 10.89
C ILE A 223 3.67 -6.39 10.60
N PRO A 224 2.47 -6.32 11.21
CA PRO A 224 1.42 -7.30 10.95
C PRO A 224 1.03 -7.41 9.48
N LEU A 225 0.73 -8.63 9.01
CA LEU A 225 0.32 -8.86 7.64
C LEU A 225 -1.22 -8.86 7.45
N ILE A 226 -1.66 -8.49 6.24
CA ILE A 226 -3.06 -8.42 5.81
C ILE A 226 -3.34 -9.44 4.69
N ALA A 227 -4.46 -10.16 4.79
CA ALA A 227 -4.97 -10.99 3.71
C ALA A 227 -6.44 -10.62 3.38
N LYS A 228 -6.68 -10.09 2.18
CA LYS A 228 -8.03 -9.85 1.63
C LYS A 228 -8.16 -10.47 0.22
N PRO A 229 -8.06 -11.81 0.05
CA PRO A 229 -8.11 -12.42 -1.27
C PRO A 229 -9.47 -12.24 -1.95
N SER A 230 -9.50 -12.31 -3.29
CA SER A 230 -10.74 -12.55 -4.03
C SER A 230 -11.27 -13.96 -3.77
N ALA A 231 -12.56 -14.17 -3.96
CA ALA A 231 -13.18 -15.50 -3.94
C ALA A 231 -12.93 -16.27 -5.26
N GLY A 232 -11.67 -16.30 -5.71
CA GLY A 232 -11.27 -16.82 -7.01
C GLY A 232 -11.30 -15.77 -8.13
N LEU A 233 -10.94 -16.19 -9.33
CA LEU A 233 -11.19 -15.42 -10.55
C LEU A 233 -12.66 -15.54 -10.98
N PRO A 234 -13.29 -14.46 -11.48
CA PRO A 234 -14.65 -14.53 -11.98
C PRO A 234 -14.73 -15.42 -13.23
N ASP A 235 -15.78 -16.24 -13.32
CA ASP A 235 -16.09 -17.02 -14.51
C ASP A 235 -16.61 -16.12 -15.65
N ALA A 236 -16.92 -16.73 -16.80
CA ALA A 236 -17.42 -16.00 -17.97
C ALA A 236 -18.79 -15.32 -17.74
N GLN A 237 -19.49 -15.64 -16.65
CA GLN A 237 -20.73 -15.01 -16.22
C GLN A 237 -20.51 -13.96 -15.11
N GLY A 238 -19.27 -13.77 -14.67
CA GLY A 238 -18.89 -12.86 -13.58
C GLY A 238 -19.11 -13.45 -12.18
N ALA A 239 -19.39 -14.75 -12.06
CA ALA A 239 -19.55 -15.42 -10.77
C ALA A 239 -18.20 -15.89 -10.22
N TYR A 240 -18.07 -15.85 -8.89
CA TYR A 240 -16.85 -16.21 -8.18
C TYR A 240 -16.99 -17.65 -7.66
N PRO A 241 -16.10 -18.58 -8.05
CA PRO A 241 -16.32 -20.00 -7.81
C PRO A 241 -15.88 -20.48 -6.42
N CYS A 242 -15.08 -19.70 -5.69
CA CYS A 242 -14.58 -20.12 -4.38
C CYS A 242 -15.70 -20.10 -3.34
N SER A 243 -15.98 -21.27 -2.74
CA SER A 243 -16.95 -21.36 -1.66
C SER A 243 -16.40 -20.75 -0.37
N ALA A 244 -17.27 -20.38 0.57
CA ALA A 244 -16.83 -19.89 1.89
C ALA A 244 -15.95 -20.93 2.63
N ALA A 245 -16.20 -22.23 2.46
CA ALA A 245 -15.41 -23.30 3.05
C ALA A 245 -14.00 -23.36 2.45
N ASP A 246 -13.89 -23.27 1.12
CA ASP A 246 -12.59 -23.23 0.44
C ASP A 246 -11.82 -21.96 0.78
N PHE A 247 -12.53 -20.84 0.95
CA PHE A 247 -11.92 -19.56 1.29
C PHE A 247 -11.21 -19.60 2.64
N VAL A 248 -11.87 -20.16 3.66
CA VAL A 248 -11.32 -20.20 5.02
C VAL A 248 -10.34 -21.33 5.27
N ALA A 249 -10.24 -22.31 4.36
CA ALA A 249 -9.27 -23.39 4.46
C ALA A 249 -7.82 -22.89 4.51
N ALA A 250 -7.54 -21.71 3.93
CA ALA A 250 -6.22 -21.09 3.94
C ALA A 250 -5.91 -20.28 5.22
N VAL A 251 -6.89 -20.03 6.09
CA VAL A 251 -6.74 -19.17 7.28
C VAL A 251 -5.64 -19.65 8.24
N PRO A 252 -5.52 -20.95 8.57
CA PRO A 252 -4.44 -21.42 9.45
C PRO A 252 -3.05 -21.15 8.88
N ALA A 253 -2.84 -21.39 7.58
CA ALA A 253 -1.57 -21.14 6.91
C ALA A 253 -1.23 -19.65 6.88
N MET A 254 -2.21 -18.79 6.55
CA MET A 254 -2.06 -17.34 6.60
C MET A 254 -1.70 -16.84 8.01
N ALA A 255 -2.35 -17.37 9.05
CA ALA A 255 -2.05 -16.98 10.42
C ALA A 255 -0.63 -17.36 10.86
N GLN A 256 -0.15 -18.55 10.44
CA GLN A 256 1.23 -18.99 10.63
C GLN A 256 2.22 -18.08 9.89
N ALA A 257 1.87 -17.61 8.69
CA ALA A 257 2.60 -16.61 7.93
C ALA A 257 2.51 -15.18 8.51
N GLY A 258 2.07 -14.99 9.75
CA GLY A 258 2.07 -13.66 10.38
C GLY A 258 0.87 -12.77 10.03
N VAL A 259 -0.14 -13.27 9.31
CA VAL A 259 -1.37 -12.51 9.04
C VAL A 259 -2.13 -12.28 10.34
N ARG A 260 -2.53 -11.01 10.54
CA ARG A 260 -3.33 -10.57 11.69
C ARG A 260 -4.57 -9.79 11.30
N LEU A 261 -4.65 -9.35 10.05
CA LEU A 261 -5.83 -8.70 9.50
C LEU A 261 -6.36 -9.55 8.36
N PHE A 262 -7.59 -10.03 8.49
CA PHE A 262 -8.23 -10.92 7.53
C PHE A 262 -9.47 -10.24 6.96
N GLY A 263 -9.72 -10.35 5.67
CA GLY A 263 -11.00 -9.93 5.07
C GLY A 263 -11.20 -10.58 3.72
N GLY A 264 -12.06 -10.00 2.90
CA GLY A 264 -12.26 -10.44 1.53
C GLY A 264 -12.26 -9.29 0.54
N CYS A 265 -11.88 -9.58 -0.70
CA CYS A 265 -12.02 -8.66 -1.83
C CYS A 265 -13.14 -9.16 -2.74
N CYS A 266 -12.94 -9.17 -4.06
CA CYS A 266 -13.99 -9.44 -5.04
C CYS A 266 -14.63 -10.83 -4.84
N GLY A 267 -15.96 -10.87 -4.83
CA GLY A 267 -16.74 -12.09 -4.66
C GLY A 267 -16.96 -12.55 -3.21
N ALA A 268 -16.23 -12.00 -2.24
CA ALA A 268 -16.38 -12.33 -0.82
C ALA A 268 -17.55 -11.54 -0.18
N GLY A 269 -18.72 -12.17 -0.12
CA GLY A 269 -19.93 -11.61 0.50
C GLY A 269 -19.96 -11.78 2.03
N PRO A 270 -21.07 -11.36 2.68
CA PRO A 270 -21.24 -11.50 4.13
C PRO A 270 -21.14 -12.96 4.64
N ASP A 271 -21.54 -13.94 3.85
CA ASP A 271 -21.43 -15.38 4.15
C ASP A 271 -19.96 -15.84 4.27
N VAL A 272 -19.09 -15.33 3.40
CA VAL A 272 -17.64 -15.56 3.45
C VAL A 272 -17.05 -14.91 4.69
N ILE A 273 -17.43 -13.66 5.00
CA ILE A 273 -16.94 -12.95 6.19
C ILE A 273 -17.39 -13.64 7.49
N ALA A 274 -18.61 -14.18 7.55
CA ALA A 274 -19.08 -14.93 8.72
C ALA A 274 -18.24 -16.19 8.95
N SER A 275 -17.95 -16.93 7.87
CA SER A 275 -17.11 -18.12 7.91
C SER A 275 -15.66 -17.74 8.29
N LEU A 276 -15.14 -16.64 7.75
CA LEU A 276 -13.81 -16.12 8.05
C LEU A 276 -13.69 -15.75 9.53
N ARG A 277 -14.69 -15.06 10.10
CA ARG A 277 -14.73 -14.71 11.52
C ARG A 277 -14.69 -15.95 12.41
N GLN A 278 -15.46 -16.98 12.06
CA GLN A 278 -15.44 -18.24 12.78
C GLN A 278 -14.06 -18.92 12.71
N ALA A 279 -13.47 -19.01 11.52
CA ALA A 279 -12.17 -19.65 11.32
C ALA A 279 -11.05 -18.92 12.08
N VAL A 280 -11.00 -17.59 11.99
CA VAL A 280 -10.04 -16.75 12.74
C VAL A 280 -10.20 -16.96 14.25
N GLY A 281 -11.43 -17.09 14.76
CA GLY A 281 -11.69 -17.35 16.18
C GLY A 281 -11.22 -18.74 16.68
N GLN A 282 -10.88 -19.66 15.77
CA GLN A 282 -10.36 -20.99 16.10
C GLN A 282 -8.83 -21.08 16.04
N VAL A 283 -8.16 -20.05 15.55
CA VAL A 283 -6.69 -19.99 15.47
C VAL A 283 -6.11 -19.52 16.78
N ASP A 284 -5.08 -20.23 17.26
CA ASP A 284 -4.26 -19.78 18.39
C ASP A 284 -3.11 -18.87 17.90
N PHE A 285 -3.33 -17.56 17.98
CA PHE A 285 -2.33 -16.55 17.61
C PHE A 285 -1.17 -16.39 18.61
N SER A 286 -1.20 -17.07 19.76
CA SER A 286 -0.07 -17.06 20.72
C SER A 286 1.11 -17.92 20.27
N SER A 287 0.87 -18.83 19.31
CA SER A 287 1.87 -19.78 18.81
C SER A 287 2.81 -19.22 17.74
N PHE A 288 2.63 -17.96 17.32
CA PHE A 288 3.49 -17.35 16.31
C PHE A 288 4.83 -16.94 16.91
N THR A 289 5.91 -17.54 16.39
CA THR A 289 7.27 -17.09 16.65
C THR A 289 7.63 -16.06 15.59
N PRO A 290 7.90 -14.79 15.96
CA PRO A 290 8.43 -13.82 15.02
C PRO A 290 9.70 -14.36 14.36
N PRO A 291 9.87 -14.20 13.04
CA PRO A 291 11.10 -14.60 12.39
C PRO A 291 12.28 -13.82 13.00
N GLU A 292 13.36 -14.54 13.32
CA GLU A 292 14.62 -13.88 13.69
C GLU A 292 15.20 -13.21 12.44
N HIS A 293 15.43 -11.91 12.51
CA HIS A 293 16.09 -11.17 11.44
C HIS A 293 17.60 -11.23 11.66
N ASP A 294 18.34 -11.57 10.61
CA ASP A 294 19.78 -11.48 10.60
C ASP A 294 20.19 -9.99 10.67
N PRO A 295 20.91 -9.54 11.71
CA PRO A 295 21.31 -8.14 11.84
C PRO A 295 22.24 -7.67 10.72
N ASP A 296 22.91 -8.59 10.03
CA ASP A 296 23.81 -8.28 8.91
C ASP A 296 23.05 -8.15 7.58
N VAL A 297 21.73 -8.41 7.55
CA VAL A 297 20.89 -8.28 6.36
C VAL A 297 20.02 -7.04 6.46
N ILE A 298 20.42 -5.99 5.75
CA ILE A 298 19.73 -4.69 5.72
C ILE A 298 18.85 -4.61 4.47
N PRO A 299 17.52 -4.59 4.60
CA PRO A 299 16.60 -4.56 3.46
C PRO A 299 16.45 -3.15 2.88
N CYS A 300 16.92 -2.99 1.65
CA CYS A 300 16.67 -1.90 0.73
C CYS A 300 15.72 -2.35 -0.40
N ALA A 301 15.31 -1.43 -1.25
CA ALA A 301 14.52 -1.77 -2.42
C ALA A 301 14.62 -0.69 -3.49
N SER A 302 14.57 -1.07 -4.76
CA SER A 302 14.23 -0.16 -5.85
C SER A 302 12.70 -0.03 -5.98
N GLU A 303 12.22 0.61 -7.04
CA GLU A 303 10.77 0.63 -7.36
C GLU A 303 10.21 -0.79 -7.57
N THR A 304 11.04 -1.71 -8.08
CA THR A 304 10.58 -3.00 -8.59
C THR A 304 11.14 -4.21 -7.85
N GLU A 305 12.31 -4.10 -7.24
CA GLU A 305 13.03 -5.23 -6.66
C GLU A 305 13.48 -4.98 -5.21
N ALA A 306 13.48 -6.05 -4.41
CA ALA A 306 14.14 -6.04 -3.11
C ALA A 306 15.66 -6.14 -3.28
N ARG A 307 16.40 -5.47 -2.41
CA ARG A 307 17.86 -5.53 -2.33
C ARG A 307 18.30 -5.65 -0.88
N PHE A 308 19.36 -6.40 -0.64
CA PHE A 308 19.86 -6.68 0.70
C PHE A 308 21.32 -6.34 0.75
N ILE A 309 21.68 -5.41 1.63
CA ILE A 309 23.06 -4.98 1.85
C ILE A 309 23.52 -5.41 3.25
N THR A 310 24.82 -5.39 3.47
CA THR A 310 25.44 -5.55 4.78
C THR A 310 25.91 -4.20 5.32
N PRO A 311 26.20 -4.07 6.63
CA PRO A 311 26.78 -2.85 7.19
C PRO A 311 28.12 -2.44 6.55
N ASP A 312 28.85 -3.39 5.97
CA ASP A 312 30.14 -3.22 5.31
C ASP A 312 30.04 -3.26 3.77
N VAL A 313 28.85 -2.99 3.21
CA VAL A 313 28.61 -2.98 1.76
C VAL A 313 29.62 -2.08 1.03
N ASP A 314 30.16 -2.58 -0.08
CA ASP A 314 31.01 -1.77 -0.96
C ASP A 314 30.12 -0.84 -1.79
N VAL A 315 30.34 0.46 -1.63
CA VAL A 315 29.55 1.50 -2.28
C VAL A 315 30.35 2.00 -3.49
N GLY A 316 29.72 1.95 -4.68
CA GLY A 316 30.36 2.36 -5.92
C GLY A 316 30.78 3.82 -5.97
N GLU A 317 31.47 4.18 -7.06
CA GLU A 317 31.86 5.56 -7.32
C GLU A 317 30.63 6.48 -7.33
N THR A 318 30.83 7.72 -6.91
CA THR A 318 29.73 8.70 -6.82
C THR A 318 29.35 9.17 -8.22
N ILE A 319 28.10 8.93 -8.59
CA ILE A 319 27.51 9.41 -9.85
C ILE A 319 26.82 10.75 -9.58
N GLU A 320 27.20 11.77 -10.33
CA GLU A 320 26.53 13.07 -10.32
C GLU A 320 25.32 13.04 -11.27
N CYS A 321 24.28 13.80 -10.95
CA CYS A 321 23.10 13.90 -11.81
C CYS A 321 23.38 14.78 -13.04
N THR A 322 23.78 14.14 -14.13
CA THR A 322 23.96 14.80 -15.44
C THR A 322 22.86 14.39 -16.42
N PRO A 323 22.76 15.01 -17.61
CA PRO A 323 21.87 14.52 -18.67
C PRO A 323 22.12 13.06 -19.08
N ASP A 324 23.32 12.54 -18.81
CA ASP A 324 23.74 11.17 -19.14
C ASP A 324 23.51 10.19 -17.96
N LEU A 325 22.83 10.63 -16.88
CA LEU A 325 22.60 9.85 -15.66
C LEU A 325 22.03 8.45 -15.91
N LEU A 326 21.14 8.28 -16.90
CA LEU A 326 20.62 6.97 -17.26
C LEU A 326 21.73 6.01 -17.70
N GLU A 327 22.64 6.50 -18.54
CA GLU A 327 23.74 5.73 -19.09
C GLU A 327 24.75 5.42 -17.99
N ASP A 328 25.04 6.40 -17.12
CA ASP A 328 25.91 6.23 -15.95
C ASP A 328 25.37 5.16 -14.98
N ILE A 329 24.06 5.14 -14.69
CA ILE A 329 23.43 4.11 -13.85
C ILE A 329 23.60 2.73 -14.48
N LEU A 330 23.34 2.59 -15.79
CA LEU A 330 23.43 1.32 -16.49
C LEU A 330 24.88 0.82 -16.56
N GLU A 331 25.85 1.69 -16.84
CA GLU A 331 27.28 1.34 -16.85
C GLU A 331 27.74 0.87 -15.46
N ALA A 332 27.34 1.58 -14.40
CA ALA A 332 27.70 1.21 -13.03
C ALA A 332 27.14 -0.15 -12.61
N GLU A 333 25.89 -0.48 -12.96
CA GLU A 333 25.26 -1.74 -12.57
C GLU A 333 25.66 -2.93 -13.48
N GLU A 334 25.88 -2.71 -14.78
CA GLU A 334 26.13 -3.79 -15.75
C GLU A 334 27.62 -4.04 -15.98
N ASP A 335 28.45 -3.01 -16.05
CA ASP A 335 29.87 -3.11 -16.41
C ASP A 335 30.82 -3.10 -15.20
N CYS A 336 30.42 -2.44 -14.10
CA CYS A 336 31.21 -2.28 -12.88
C CYS A 336 30.45 -2.61 -11.58
N PRO A 337 29.75 -3.77 -11.47
CA PRO A 337 28.83 -4.04 -10.37
C PRO A 337 29.52 -3.99 -8.99
N GLN A 338 28.96 -3.18 -8.10
CA GLN A 338 29.35 -3.06 -6.69
C GLN A 338 28.22 -3.53 -5.77
N GLY A 339 28.43 -3.50 -4.45
CA GLY A 339 27.39 -3.84 -3.49
C GLY A 339 26.22 -2.85 -3.46
N ALA A 340 26.48 -1.59 -3.82
CA ALA A 340 25.49 -0.53 -3.92
C ALA A 340 25.89 0.57 -4.90
N LEU A 341 24.89 1.24 -5.47
CA LEU A 341 25.03 2.42 -6.33
C LEU A 341 25.01 3.70 -5.47
N LYS A 342 25.84 4.69 -5.79
CA LYS A 342 25.84 5.99 -5.10
C LYS A 342 25.52 7.12 -6.07
N ILE A 343 24.45 7.86 -5.79
CA ILE A 343 24.05 9.04 -6.56
C ILE A 343 24.10 10.27 -5.66
N ALA A 344 24.80 11.30 -6.11
CA ALA A 344 24.87 12.60 -5.46
C ALA A 344 23.85 13.59 -6.02
N ILE A 345 23.20 14.32 -5.13
CA ILE A 345 22.26 15.41 -5.42
C ILE A 345 22.89 16.70 -4.88
N LEU A 346 23.40 17.52 -5.79
CA LEU A 346 24.22 18.69 -5.51
C LEU A 346 23.47 20.00 -5.73
N GLU A 347 22.50 20.00 -6.65
CA GLU A 347 21.69 21.17 -7.01
C GLU A 347 20.20 20.83 -7.15
N GLU A 348 19.32 21.83 -7.22
CA GLU A 348 17.86 21.61 -7.34
C GLU A 348 17.47 20.92 -8.65
N ASP A 349 18.18 21.21 -9.75
CA ASP A 349 17.93 20.62 -11.07
C ASP A 349 18.23 19.10 -11.09
N ASP A 350 19.12 18.63 -10.21
CA ASP A 350 19.45 17.20 -10.08
C ASP A 350 18.24 16.37 -9.64
N LEU A 351 17.33 16.96 -8.87
CA LEU A 351 16.11 16.27 -8.43
C LEU A 351 15.22 15.87 -9.61
N ALA A 352 15.15 16.72 -10.64
CA ALA A 352 14.38 16.42 -11.83
C ALA A 352 15.05 15.32 -12.66
N LEU A 353 16.36 15.41 -12.86
CA LEU A 353 17.14 14.38 -13.57
C LEU A 353 17.06 13.03 -12.84
N PHE A 354 17.24 13.02 -11.53
CA PHE A 354 17.11 11.82 -10.71
C PHE A 354 15.69 11.26 -10.78
N ALA A 355 14.66 12.10 -10.65
CA ALA A 355 13.27 11.67 -10.73
C ALA A 355 12.93 11.00 -12.07
N GLU A 356 13.49 11.51 -13.17
CA GLU A 356 13.27 10.97 -14.52
C GLU A 356 14.01 9.65 -14.77
N ASN A 357 15.16 9.41 -14.11
CA ASN A 357 16.04 8.29 -14.44
C ASN A 357 16.13 7.19 -13.36
N GLN A 358 15.66 7.44 -12.13
CA GLN A 358 15.74 6.48 -11.01
C GLN A 358 15.12 5.11 -11.28
N TYR A 359 14.22 5.00 -12.26
CA TYR A 359 13.58 3.73 -12.63
C TYR A 359 14.59 2.70 -13.15
N ALA A 360 15.77 3.17 -13.59
CA ALA A 360 16.85 2.34 -14.07
C ALA A 360 17.62 1.66 -12.93
N VAL A 361 17.55 2.21 -11.72
CA VAL A 361 18.26 1.68 -10.54
C VAL A 361 17.67 0.32 -10.17
N LYS A 362 18.48 -0.73 -10.27
CA LYS A 362 18.14 -2.08 -9.81
C LYS A 362 18.79 -2.39 -8.47
N ASP A 363 19.97 -1.85 -8.19
CA ASP A 363 20.75 -2.13 -6.99
C ASP A 363 20.33 -1.29 -5.77
N ALA A 364 20.93 -1.60 -4.62
CA ALA A 364 20.70 -0.80 -3.41
C ALA A 364 21.26 0.60 -3.65
N LEU A 365 20.44 1.61 -3.35
CA LEU A 365 20.79 3.01 -3.64
C LEU A 365 21.25 3.74 -2.38
N CYS A 366 22.48 4.24 -2.43
CA CYS A 366 22.99 5.29 -1.55
C CYS A 366 22.63 6.65 -2.15
N LEU A 367 21.80 7.42 -1.44
CA LEU A 367 21.54 8.82 -1.79
C LEU A 367 22.44 9.73 -0.97
N TRP A 368 23.16 10.62 -1.66
CA TRP A 368 24.13 11.51 -1.05
C TRP A 368 23.79 12.98 -1.33
N SER A 369 23.81 13.78 -0.27
CA SER A 369 23.84 15.25 -0.34
C SER A 369 24.32 15.78 1.01
N ASP A 370 25.00 16.93 1.01
CA ASP A 370 25.34 17.70 2.21
C ASP A 370 24.31 18.82 2.49
N VAL A 371 23.30 18.97 1.61
CA VAL A 371 22.20 19.92 1.77
C VAL A 371 20.93 19.17 2.19
N PRO A 372 20.37 19.43 3.39
CA PRO A 372 19.18 18.74 3.90
C PRO A 372 17.99 18.76 2.92
N GLU A 373 17.70 19.90 2.32
CA GLU A 373 16.57 20.07 1.39
C GLU A 373 16.72 19.21 0.13
N LEU A 374 17.95 19.01 -0.36
CA LEU A 374 18.22 18.18 -1.52
C LEU A 374 18.11 16.69 -1.19
N LEU A 375 18.61 16.25 -0.03
CA LEU A 375 18.43 14.85 0.40
C LEU A 375 16.95 14.54 0.61
N GLU A 376 16.20 15.42 1.28
CA GLU A 376 14.74 15.22 1.43
C GLU A 376 14.04 15.19 0.07
N GLY A 377 14.38 16.11 -0.84
CA GLY A 377 13.84 16.14 -2.20
C GLY A 377 14.06 14.82 -2.93
N ALA A 378 15.27 14.27 -2.85
CA ALA A 378 15.65 13.01 -3.48
C ALA A 378 14.88 11.83 -2.88
N LEU A 379 14.78 11.75 -1.55
CA LEU A 379 14.02 10.69 -0.87
C LEU A 379 12.53 10.76 -1.16
N ARG A 380 12.01 11.97 -1.32
CA ARG A 380 10.61 12.21 -1.67
C ARG A 380 10.29 11.65 -3.05
N VAL A 381 11.13 11.93 -4.05
CA VAL A 381 10.89 11.45 -5.42
C VAL A 381 11.33 10.01 -5.62
N TYR A 382 12.27 9.48 -4.83
CA TYR A 382 12.71 8.10 -4.96
C TYR A 382 11.57 7.12 -4.66
N GLN A 383 11.35 6.14 -5.53
CA GLN A 383 10.27 5.18 -5.38
C GLN A 383 10.71 3.92 -4.61
N GLY A 384 11.97 3.81 -4.22
CA GLY A 384 12.49 2.70 -3.42
C GLY A 384 12.77 3.05 -1.95
N ARG A 385 13.58 2.22 -1.29
CA ARG A 385 14.11 2.44 0.05
C ARG A 385 15.62 2.57 -0.02
N ALA A 386 16.09 3.81 0.00
CA ALA A 386 17.51 4.15 -0.05
C ALA A 386 18.18 4.03 1.32
N PHE A 387 19.51 4.04 1.30
CA PHE A 387 20.33 4.19 2.49
C PHE A 387 21.23 5.43 2.39
N TRP A 388 21.76 5.84 3.54
CA TRP A 388 22.75 6.89 3.71
C TRP A 388 23.98 6.29 4.39
N ASP A 389 25.15 6.52 3.81
CA ASP A 389 26.40 5.81 4.11
C ASP A 389 27.26 6.46 5.20
N GLY A 390 26.74 7.46 5.91
CA GLY A 390 27.53 8.17 6.93
C GLY A 390 28.40 9.29 6.39
N THR A 391 28.53 9.43 5.07
CA THR A 391 29.42 10.42 4.45
C THR A 391 28.63 11.71 4.23
N GLY A 392 28.84 12.74 5.04
CA GLY A 392 28.15 14.03 4.93
C GLY A 392 27.95 14.69 6.29
N GLU A 393 27.83 16.02 6.32
CA GLU A 393 27.61 16.79 7.56
C GLU A 393 26.13 17.15 7.72
N LEU A 394 25.29 16.15 8.00
CA LEU A 394 23.86 16.33 8.26
C LEU A 394 23.54 16.14 9.74
N GLU A 395 22.58 16.90 10.27
CA GLU A 395 22.15 16.81 11.66
C GLU A 395 21.43 15.47 11.95
N GLU A 396 21.71 14.86 13.12
CA GLU A 396 21.09 13.59 13.52
C GLU A 396 19.55 13.65 13.57
N ASP A 397 18.99 14.77 14.04
CA ASP A 397 17.54 14.99 14.12
C ASP A 397 16.90 15.02 12.72
N PHE A 398 17.58 15.61 11.74
CA PHE A 398 17.14 15.61 10.34
C PHE A 398 17.14 14.19 9.77
N LEU A 399 18.23 13.44 9.94
CA LEU A 399 18.33 12.06 9.47
C LEU A 399 17.30 11.13 10.14
N ALA A 400 17.03 11.32 11.43
CA ALA A 400 15.98 10.62 12.14
C ALA A 400 14.59 10.88 11.53
N SER A 401 14.30 12.14 11.17
CA SER A 401 13.06 12.49 10.46
C SER A 401 12.98 11.86 9.07
N MET A 402 14.09 11.77 8.33
CA MET A 402 14.13 11.13 7.01
C MET A 402 13.89 9.62 7.10
N ARG A 403 14.45 8.98 8.12
CA ARG A 403 14.18 7.58 8.47
C ARG A 403 12.70 7.35 8.75
N GLU A 404 12.09 8.20 9.58
CA GLU A 404 10.67 8.05 9.95
C GLU A 404 9.73 8.29 8.75
N LYS A 405 10.02 9.30 7.93
CA LYS A 405 9.12 9.75 6.87
C LYS A 405 9.25 8.95 5.57
N TYR A 406 10.46 8.60 5.16
CA TYR A 406 10.76 7.97 3.88
C TYR A 406 11.36 6.57 4.01
N GLY A 407 11.59 6.09 5.23
CA GLY A 407 12.21 4.79 5.48
C GLY A 407 13.71 4.75 5.21
N LEU A 408 14.38 5.91 5.17
CA LEU A 408 15.83 6.01 4.96
C LEU A 408 16.58 5.11 5.96
N VAL A 409 17.42 4.23 5.42
CA VAL A 409 18.36 3.43 6.22
C VAL A 409 19.58 4.30 6.52
N LEU A 410 20.04 4.34 7.77
CA LEU A 410 21.30 5.01 8.14
C LEU A 410 22.30 3.92 8.52
N LEU A 411 23.45 3.91 7.85
CA LEU A 411 24.57 3.01 8.15
C LEU A 411 25.53 3.63 9.17
#